data_AF-A0A7W0LJ46-F1
#
_entry.id   AF-A0A7W0LJ46-F1
#
_cell.length_a   1.000
_cell.length_b   1.000
_cell.length_c   1.000
_cell.angle_alpha   90.00
_cell.angle_beta   90.00
_cell.angle_gamma   90.00
#
_symmetry.space_group_name_H-M   'P 1'
#
loop_
_entity.id
_entity.type
_entity.pdbx_description
1 polymer ?
#
loop_
_entity_poly.entity_id
_entity_poly.type
_entity_poly.pdbx_seq_one_letter_code
_entity_poly.pdbx_strand_id
1 'polypeptide(L)'
;MAAYRIIVRMKAKVERERAGDLSVALEALERRGRELEGRARVPAAGGTLVRRFEPVQQVFGRLELVGPKGLRAGIDVRGDGSVEAFTGRVRRRLVRQENGESAYDALRRVLG
;
A
#
# COMPACT_ATOMS: atom_id res chain seq x y z
N MET A 1 8.94 8.37 -21.80
CA MET A 1 8.50 9.07 -20.57
C MET A 1 7.95 8.04 -19.61
N ALA A 2 8.28 8.10 -18.31
CA ALA A 2 7.73 7.15 -17.35
C ALA A 2 6.23 7.40 -17.15
N ALA A 3 5.41 6.44 -17.55
CA ALA A 3 3.95 6.53 -17.51
C ALA A 3 3.40 6.29 -16.09
N TYR A 4 4.17 5.63 -15.23
CA TYR A 4 3.78 5.24 -13.89
C TYR A 4 4.69 5.86 -12.83
N ARG A 5 4.10 6.11 -11.66
CA ARG A 5 4.79 6.65 -10.48
C ARG A 5 4.34 5.89 -9.24
N ILE A 6 5.30 5.42 -8.46
CA ILE A 6 5.09 4.88 -7.12
C ILE A 6 5.41 5.98 -6.12
N ILE A 7 4.53 6.20 -5.15
CA ILE A 7 4.71 7.15 -4.05
C ILE A 7 4.67 6.35 -2.75
N VAL A 8 5.78 6.32 -2.02
CA VAL A 8 5.88 5.63 -0.72
C VAL A 8 5.82 6.68 0.38
N ARG A 9 4.86 6.57 1.28
CA ARG A 9 4.70 7.44 2.45
C ARG A 9 4.85 6.62 3.71
N MET A 10 5.83 6.97 4.53
CA MET A 10 6.08 6.31 5.81
C MET A 10 6.49 7.38 6.84
N LYS A 11 5.66 7.56 7.88
CA LYS A 11 5.84 8.63 8.88
C LYS A 11 6.05 9.99 8.19
N ALA A 12 7.13 10.70 8.49
CA ALA A 12 7.49 11.97 7.88
C ALA A 12 8.22 11.85 6.52
N LYS A 13 8.51 10.64 6.04
CA LYS A 13 9.28 10.41 4.81
C LYS A 13 8.36 10.12 3.63
N VAL A 14 8.62 10.79 2.51
CA VAL A 14 7.98 10.53 1.22
C VAL A 14 9.05 10.23 0.18
N GLU A 15 8.97 9.05 -0.42
CA GLU A 15 9.83 8.63 -1.52
C GLU A 15 9.01 8.46 -2.80
N ARG A 16 9.63 8.67 -3.96
CA ARG A 16 8.97 8.57 -5.26
C ARG A 16 9.86 7.81 -6.23
N GLU A 17 9.26 6.84 -6.91
CA GLU A 17 9.89 6.05 -7.96
C GLU A 17 9.07 6.16 -9.25
N ARG A 18 9.73 6.02 -10.40
CA ARG A 18 9.10 6.11 -11.72
C ARG A 18 9.29 4.78 -12.44
N ALA A 19 8.25 4.32 -13.13
CA ALA A 19 8.27 3.08 -13.90
C ALA A 19 7.76 3.31 -15.33
N GLY A 20 8.31 2.55 -16.27
CA GLY A 20 7.97 2.64 -17.70
C GLY A 20 6.58 2.09 -18.01
N ASP A 21 6.26 0.94 -17.42
CA ASP A 21 5.02 0.20 -17.62
C ASP A 21 4.41 -0.26 -16.28
N LEU A 22 3.23 -0.89 -16.37
CA LEU A 22 2.46 -1.32 -15.21
C LEU A 22 3.12 -2.49 -14.47
N SER A 23 3.72 -3.46 -15.19
CA SER A 23 4.34 -4.64 -14.58
C SER A 23 5.52 -4.21 -13.70
N VAL A 24 6.42 -3.40 -14.27
CA VAL A 24 7.57 -2.84 -13.55
C VAL A 24 7.11 -2.01 -12.35
N ALA A 25 6.00 -1.27 -12.50
CA ALA A 25 5.46 -0.48 -11.39
C ALA A 25 4.90 -1.36 -10.25
N LEU A 26 4.25 -2.48 -10.59
CA LEU A 26 3.68 -3.43 -9.63
C LEU A 26 4.76 -4.24 -8.92
N GLU A 27 5.82 -4.64 -9.64
CA GLU A 27 7.01 -5.26 -9.05
C GLU A 27 7.72 -4.31 -8.07
N ALA A 28 7.94 -3.05 -8.47
CA ALA A 28 8.53 -2.05 -7.60
C ALA A 28 7.64 -1.79 -6.37
N LEU A 29 6.32 -1.71 -6.55
CA LEU A 29 5.36 -1.56 -5.47
C LEU A 29 5.40 -2.75 -4.50
N GLU A 30 5.44 -3.98 -5.01
CA GLU A 30 5.54 -5.17 -4.15
C GLU A 30 6.85 -5.18 -3.37
N ARG A 31 7.99 -5.02 -4.05
CA ARG A 31 9.31 -5.00 -3.41
C ARG A 31 9.33 -4.01 -2.25
N ARG A 32 8.87 -2.78 -2.49
CA ARG A 32 8.80 -1.73 -1.46
C ARG A 32 7.79 -2.05 -0.36
N GLY A 33 6.68 -2.69 -0.68
CA GLY A 33 5.69 -3.16 0.29
C GLY A 33 6.30 -4.19 1.24
N ARG A 34 6.94 -5.23 0.71
CA ARG A 34 7.64 -6.29 1.48
C ARG A 34 8.72 -5.71 2.41
N GLU A 35 9.47 -4.72 1.93
CA GLU A 35 10.45 -4.01 2.76
C GLU A 35 9.79 -3.29 3.96
N LEU A 36 8.58 -2.74 3.79
CA LEU A 36 7.84 -2.11 4.88
C LEU A 36 7.19 -3.15 5.81
N GLU A 37 6.68 -4.27 5.28
CA GLU A 37 6.16 -5.39 6.10
C GLU A 37 7.21 -5.85 7.11
N GLY A 38 8.44 -6.11 6.65
CA GLY A 38 9.54 -6.55 7.51
C GLY A 38 9.96 -5.53 8.58
N ARG A 39 9.63 -4.26 8.39
CA ARG A 39 9.92 -3.16 9.33
C ARG A 39 8.74 -2.81 10.23
N ALA A 40 7.54 -3.30 9.94
CA ALA A 40 6.34 -2.95 10.66
C ALA A 40 6.31 -3.61 12.04
N ARG A 41 6.60 -2.79 13.06
CA ARG A 41 6.52 -3.14 14.48
C ARG A 41 5.99 -1.92 15.25
N VAL A 42 4.74 -1.55 14.99
CA VAL A 42 4.11 -0.39 15.63
C VAL A 42 3.41 -0.86 16.92
N PRO A 43 3.69 -0.26 18.09
CA PRO A 43 2.94 -0.57 19.30
C PRO A 43 1.51 -0.07 19.21
N ALA A 44 0.60 -0.64 20.03
CA ALA A 44 -0.73 -0.07 20.18
C ALA A 44 -0.64 1.40 20.62
N ALA A 45 -1.51 2.25 20.08
CA ALA A 45 -1.53 3.68 20.36
C ALA A 45 -2.86 4.08 21.01
N GLY A 46 -2.85 5.10 21.88
CA GLY A 46 -4.03 5.56 22.62
C GLY A 46 -4.23 4.86 23.98
N GLY A 47 -5.44 4.95 24.57
CA GLY A 47 -5.73 4.37 25.89
C GLY A 47 -6.68 5.20 26.76
N THR A 48 -6.35 5.39 28.03
CA THR A 48 -7.25 5.91 29.09
C THR A 48 -8.03 7.19 28.73
N LEU A 49 -7.51 8.03 27.83
CA LEU A 49 -8.14 9.29 27.41
C LEU A 49 -8.55 9.34 25.93
N VAL A 50 -8.10 8.40 25.09
CA VAL A 50 -8.37 8.39 23.64
C VAL A 50 -8.58 6.97 23.15
N ARG A 51 -9.37 6.79 22.10
CA ARG A 51 -9.59 5.47 21.49
C ARG A 51 -8.26 4.73 21.29
N ARG A 52 -8.19 3.50 21.78
CA ARG A 52 -7.07 2.60 21.55
C ARG A 52 -7.10 2.08 20.11
N PHE A 53 -5.95 2.10 19.46
CA PHE A 53 -5.72 1.60 18.12
C PHE A 53 -4.70 0.47 18.16
N GLU A 54 -5.15 -0.73 17.80
CA GLU A 54 -4.29 -1.89 17.65
C GLU A 54 -3.37 -1.74 16.43
N PRO A 55 -2.20 -2.41 16.39
CA PRO A 55 -1.24 -2.27 15.29
C PRO A 55 -1.86 -2.51 13.90
N VAL A 56 -2.74 -3.51 13.77
CA VAL A 56 -3.48 -3.81 12.53
C VAL A 56 -4.36 -2.64 12.05
N GLN A 57 -4.81 -1.78 12.95
CA GLN A 57 -5.67 -0.63 12.63
C GLN A 57 -4.85 0.60 12.21
N GLN A 58 -3.54 0.61 12.49
CA GLN A 58 -2.64 1.71 12.20
C GLN A 58 -1.95 1.48 10.86
N VAL A 59 -1.96 2.48 9.96
CA VAL A 59 -1.17 2.43 8.72
C VAL A 59 0.27 2.81 9.06
N PHE A 60 1.19 1.85 8.98
CA PHE A 60 2.62 2.07 9.12
C PHE A 60 3.21 2.78 7.89
N GLY A 61 2.80 2.34 6.70
CA GLY A 61 3.20 2.94 5.44
C GLY A 61 2.18 2.74 4.34
N ARG A 62 2.13 3.68 3.41
CA ARG A 62 1.25 3.65 2.23
C ARG A 62 2.07 3.73 0.97
N LEU A 63 1.79 2.85 0.02
CA LEU A 63 2.35 2.89 -1.32
C LEU A 63 1.23 3.18 -2.30
N GLU A 64 1.37 4.24 -3.08
CA GLU A 64 0.39 4.66 -4.09
C GLU A 64 0.98 4.48 -5.50
N LEU A 65 0.23 3.80 -6.37
CA LEU A 65 0.48 3.69 -7.79
C LEU A 65 -0.38 4.72 -8.54
N VAL A 66 0.30 5.56 -9.30
CA VAL A 66 -0.29 6.59 -10.17
C VAL A 66 0.11 6.27 -11.60
N GLY A 67 -0.87 6.15 -12.50
CA GLY A 67 -0.61 5.82 -13.90
C GLY A 67 -1.52 6.53 -14.91
N PRO A 68 -1.44 6.13 -16.19
CA PRO A 68 -2.25 6.65 -17.28
C PRO A 68 -3.75 6.48 -17.06
N LYS A 69 -4.56 7.20 -17.86
CA LYS A 69 -6.04 7.15 -17.82
C LYS A 69 -6.63 7.37 -16.41
N GLY A 70 -5.89 8.07 -15.55
CA GLY A 70 -6.33 8.36 -14.18
C GLY A 70 -6.18 7.20 -13.20
N LEU A 71 -5.41 6.15 -13.52
CA LEU A 71 -5.14 5.01 -12.63
C LEU A 71 -4.67 5.49 -11.25
N ARG A 72 -5.39 5.04 -10.21
CA ARG A 72 -5.04 5.25 -8.80
C ARG A 72 -5.32 3.96 -8.04
N ALA A 73 -4.27 3.40 -7.49
CA ALA A 73 -4.31 2.16 -6.73
C ALA A 73 -3.14 2.14 -5.74
N GLY A 74 -3.06 1.12 -4.91
CA GLY A 74 -1.96 1.02 -3.97
C GLY A 74 -2.18 -0.03 -2.91
N ILE A 75 -1.32 0.03 -1.90
CA ILE A 75 -1.41 -0.80 -0.70
C ILE A 75 -1.19 0.06 0.56
N ASP A 76 -1.80 -0.38 1.65
CA ASP A 76 -1.49 0.05 3.00
C ASP A 76 -0.82 -1.10 3.74
N VAL A 77 0.38 -0.84 4.29
CA VAL A 77 1.06 -1.74 5.23
C VAL A 77 0.67 -1.30 6.64
N ARG A 78 0.10 -2.22 7.40
CA ARG A 78 -0.38 -2.01 8.76
C ARG A 78 0.77 -2.11 9.78
N GLY A 79 0.50 -1.71 11.01
CA GLY A 79 1.48 -1.69 12.10
C GLY A 79 2.00 -3.06 12.53
N ASP A 80 1.24 -4.12 12.27
CA ASP A 80 1.61 -5.53 12.47
C ASP A 80 2.30 -6.18 11.25
N GLY A 81 2.41 -5.45 10.13
CA GLY A 81 2.96 -5.94 8.88
C GLY A 81 1.94 -6.60 7.96
N SER A 82 0.66 -6.66 8.32
CA SER A 82 -0.40 -7.04 7.38
C SER A 82 -0.53 -5.99 6.26
N VAL A 83 -1.01 -6.43 5.09
CA VAL A 83 -1.11 -5.57 3.90
C VAL A 83 -2.52 -5.62 3.34
N GLU A 84 -3.03 -4.45 2.98
CA GLU A 84 -4.31 -4.31 2.29
C GLU A 84 -4.14 -3.56 0.98
N ALA A 85 -4.64 -4.15 -0.11
CA ALA A 85 -4.67 -3.50 -1.41
C ALA A 85 -5.92 -2.63 -1.57
N PHE A 86 -5.81 -1.56 -2.35
CA PHE A 86 -6.93 -0.68 -2.66
C PHE A 86 -6.86 -0.14 -4.09
N THR A 87 -8.03 0.22 -4.61
CA THR A 87 -8.18 1.02 -5.83
C THR A 87 -8.98 2.30 -5.55
N GLY A 88 -8.87 3.27 -6.45
CA GLY A 88 -9.69 4.48 -6.45
C GLY A 88 -8.92 5.77 -6.19
N ARG A 89 -9.43 6.85 -6.79
CA ARG A 89 -8.82 8.20 -6.74
C ARG A 89 -9.36 9.07 -5.62
N VAL A 90 -10.69 9.14 -5.50
CA VAL A 90 -11.40 10.01 -4.54
C VAL A 90 -11.87 9.22 -3.32
N ARG A 91 -12.47 8.06 -3.55
CA ARG A 91 -12.80 7.08 -2.52
C ARG A 91 -12.00 5.84 -2.76
N ARG A 92 -11.23 5.41 -1.75
CA ARG A 92 -10.49 4.15 -1.79
C ARG A 92 -11.44 3.00 -1.50
N ARG A 93 -11.33 1.93 -2.28
CA ARG A 93 -12.05 0.68 -2.09
C ARG A 93 -11.03 -0.41 -1.89
N LEU A 94 -11.17 -1.18 -0.81
CA LEU A 94 -10.31 -2.33 -0.57
C LEU A 94 -10.51 -3.35 -1.69
N VAL A 95 -9.39 -3.90 -2.16
CA VAL A 95 -9.38 -5.03 -3.06
C VAL A 95 -9.53 -6.28 -2.21
N ARG A 96 -10.56 -7.07 -2.48
CA ARG A 96 -10.78 -8.33 -1.79
C ARG A 96 -9.74 -9.36 -2.22
N GLN A 97 -9.07 -9.94 -1.24
CA GLN A 97 -8.21 -11.11 -1.43
C GLN A 97 -9.06 -12.38 -1.56
N GLU A 98 -8.67 -13.25 -2.48
CA GLU A 98 -9.15 -14.62 -2.59
C GLU A 98 -8.36 -15.56 -1.67
N ASN A 99 -8.82 -16.80 -1.51
CA ASN A 99 -8.19 -17.74 -0.58
C ASN A 99 -6.75 -18.04 -1.00
N GLY A 100 -5.79 -17.78 -0.10
CA GLY A 100 -4.36 -17.95 -0.37
C GLY A 100 -3.72 -16.81 -1.19
N GLU A 101 -4.50 -15.79 -1.58
CA GLU A 101 -4.03 -14.66 -2.37
C GLU A 101 -3.37 -13.59 -1.49
N SER A 102 -2.20 -13.11 -1.90
CA SER A 102 -1.60 -11.94 -1.24
C SER A 102 -2.29 -10.65 -1.68
N ALA A 103 -2.16 -9.58 -0.89
CA ALA A 103 -2.67 -8.26 -1.30
C ALA A 103 -2.04 -7.77 -2.61
N TYR A 104 -0.78 -8.15 -2.88
CA TYR A 104 -0.10 -7.83 -4.14
C TYR A 104 -0.72 -8.54 -5.33
N ASP A 105 -1.00 -9.84 -5.18
CA ASP A 105 -1.62 -10.64 -6.25
C ASP A 105 -3.05 -10.17 -6.52
N ALA A 106 -3.80 -9.85 -5.46
CA ALA A 106 -5.12 -9.27 -5.57
C ALA A 106 -5.10 -7.94 -6.33
N LEU A 107 -4.08 -7.10 -6.06
CA LEU A 107 -3.90 -5.85 -6.78
C LEU A 107 -3.57 -6.08 -8.26
N ARG A 108 -2.67 -7.01 -8.58
CA ARG A 108 -2.33 -7.38 -9.96
C ARG A 108 -3.57 -7.83 -10.72
N ARG A 109 -4.33 -8.78 -10.16
CA ARG A 109 -5.57 -9.32 -10.74
C ARG A 109 -6.57 -8.22 -11.12
N VAL A 110 -6.71 -7.20 -10.28
CA VAL A 110 -7.66 -6.09 -10.54
C VAL A 110 -7.12 -5.09 -11.57
N LEU A 111 -5.82 -4.94 -11.72
CA LEU A 111 -5.22 -3.95 -12.61
C LEU A 111 -4.86 -4.48 -14.01
N GLY A 112 -4.79 -5.81 -14.18
CA GLY A 112 -4.50 -6.46 -15.47
C GLY A 112 -3.03 -6.75 -15.63
#